data_AF-A0A7Z9QUN5-F1
#
_entry.id   AF-A0A7Z9QUN5-F1
#
_cell.length_a   1.000
_cell.length_b   1.000
_cell.length_c   1.000
_cell.angle_alpha   90.00
_cell.angle_beta   90.00
_cell.angle_gamma   90.00
#
_symmetry.space_group_name_H-M   'P 1'
#
loop_
_entity.id
_entity.type
_entity.pdbx_description
1 polymer ?
#
loop_
_entity_poly.entity_id
_entity_poly.type
_entity_poly.pdbx_seq_one_letter_code
_entity_poly.pdbx_strand_id
1 'polypeptide(L)'
;MVIRFSNYVCLFLALIYYPGVLSKDRPLDIIQEERAAASVLIPLKTDKWTKQAAAWLIEYIKKSSGVELPLFKDDDIPSGNVISVGHTNLVSREKISLDEFRWDDCRLVVRGNILFLVGRDDHGTKTHDWVGARGTCQAVVKFLEQSINARWFLPGPHGDFFDKKINIQVANDLDIISKTAFAYSDGRSVYDENTLDEPGKSLSALANNYRKSVKAAPGGHSYYHAVNTKKYFNDHPEYFALIDGKRTGEGNHLCSSLSNVKELLIDYMQMRFDQGLDWVSLGQEDGYLRCQCDECESKDNYRFRDWHREHRGRWEFYQNTVLPKTPPERLLLLHKQVIDSTLKVNPDQTVMLMCYAPTAWPSHEVKHFGRKRGG
;
A
#
# COMPACT_ATOMS: atom_id res chain seq x y z
N MET A 1 43.92 -85.47 32.58
CA MET A 1 44.66 -84.63 31.63
C MET A 1 43.79 -84.45 30.40
N VAL A 2 43.06 -83.34 30.32
CA VAL A 2 42.26 -82.92 29.15
C VAL A 2 42.60 -81.46 28.93
N ILE A 3 43.23 -81.16 27.80
CA ILE A 3 43.69 -79.81 27.43
C ILE A 3 42.65 -79.17 26.53
N ARG A 4 42.22 -77.96 26.89
CA ARG A 4 41.38 -77.05 26.10
C ARG A 4 42.17 -76.45 24.94
N PHE A 5 41.53 -76.27 23.78
CA PHE A 5 41.90 -75.24 22.83
C PHE A 5 40.69 -74.34 22.56
N SER A 6 40.92 -73.03 22.70
CA SER A 6 39.95 -71.95 22.49
C SER A 6 40.17 -71.37 21.10
N ASN A 7 39.12 -71.33 20.27
CA ASN A 7 39.17 -70.66 18.96
C ASN A 7 38.80 -69.18 19.14
N TYR A 8 39.72 -68.29 18.77
CA TYR A 8 39.44 -66.87 18.58
C TYR A 8 39.18 -66.63 17.09
N VAL A 9 38.00 -66.07 16.76
CA VAL A 9 37.65 -65.58 15.42
C VAL A 9 37.82 -64.06 15.43
N CYS A 10 38.77 -63.54 14.67
CA CYS A 10 38.91 -62.10 14.40
C CYS A 10 37.91 -61.68 13.32
N LEU A 11 36.95 -60.81 13.66
CA LEU A 11 36.13 -60.10 12.67
C LEU A 11 36.87 -58.84 12.19
N PHE A 12 37.17 -58.77 10.90
CA PHE A 12 37.52 -57.52 10.21
C PHE A 12 36.23 -56.78 9.82
N LEU A 13 35.98 -55.63 10.43
CA LEU A 13 34.93 -54.69 10.00
C LEU A 13 35.48 -53.79 8.88
N ALA A 14 35.05 -54.04 7.64
CA ALA A 14 35.28 -53.13 6.53
C ALA A 14 34.31 -51.95 6.63
N LEU A 15 34.84 -50.76 6.92
CA LEU A 15 34.12 -49.49 6.82
C LEU A 15 33.88 -49.15 5.35
N ILE A 16 32.67 -49.42 4.86
CA ILE A 16 32.21 -48.95 3.55
C ILE A 16 31.88 -47.46 3.68
N TYR A 17 32.75 -46.61 3.12
CA TYR A 17 32.53 -45.18 3.03
C TYR A 17 31.50 -44.90 1.93
N TYR A 18 30.24 -44.67 2.31
CA TYR A 18 29.24 -44.12 1.40
C TYR A 18 29.48 -42.61 1.27
N PRO A 19 29.69 -42.07 0.06
CA PRO A 19 29.65 -40.62 -0.13
C PRO A 19 28.25 -40.15 0.24
N GLY A 20 28.16 -39.30 1.26
CA GLY A 20 26.91 -38.76 1.76
C GLY A 20 26.15 -38.05 0.64
N VAL A 21 24.98 -38.58 0.31
CA VAL A 21 23.93 -37.79 -0.34
C VAL A 21 23.64 -36.62 0.59
N LEU A 22 23.97 -35.39 0.20
CA LEU A 22 23.51 -34.20 0.91
C LEU A 22 21.98 -34.30 1.00
N SER A 23 21.47 -34.54 2.21
CA SER A 23 20.04 -34.71 2.42
C SER A 23 19.32 -33.43 2.03
N LYS A 24 18.39 -33.54 1.07
CA LYS A 24 17.42 -32.51 0.70
C LYS A 24 16.39 -32.22 1.80
N ASP A 25 16.59 -32.68 3.03
CA ASP A 25 15.57 -32.70 4.09
C ASP A 25 15.94 -31.92 5.37
N ARG A 26 17.09 -31.25 5.41
CA ARG A 26 17.44 -30.41 6.57
C ARG A 26 16.88 -29.00 6.41
N PRO A 27 16.13 -28.48 7.40
CA PRO A 27 15.66 -27.11 7.35
C PRO A 27 16.83 -26.12 7.36
N LEU A 28 16.59 -24.91 6.85
CA LEU A 28 17.55 -23.82 6.92
C LEU A 28 17.49 -23.20 8.31
N ASP A 29 18.58 -23.32 9.06
CA ASP A 29 18.72 -22.73 10.39
C ASP A 29 18.93 -21.21 10.30
N ILE A 30 18.07 -20.46 10.99
CA ILE A 30 18.18 -19.01 11.15
C ILE A 30 18.78 -18.69 12.51
N ILE A 31 18.21 -19.28 13.57
CA ILE A 31 18.73 -19.28 14.94
C ILE A 31 18.85 -20.74 15.37
N GLN A 32 20.00 -21.10 15.92
CA GLN A 32 20.26 -22.43 16.47
C GLN A 32 20.95 -22.29 17.82
N GLU A 33 20.37 -22.91 18.85
CA GLU A 33 20.93 -22.96 20.21
C GLU A 33 21.36 -21.58 20.72
N GLU A 34 20.47 -20.58 20.58
CA GLU A 34 20.71 -19.19 21.01
C GLU A 34 21.89 -18.50 20.28
N ARG A 35 22.25 -18.97 19.08
CA ARG A 35 23.25 -18.34 18.20
C ARG A 35 22.69 -18.04 16.83
N ALA A 36 23.23 -17.00 16.20
CA ALA A 36 22.91 -16.68 14.81
C ALA A 36 23.49 -17.77 13.91
N ALA A 37 22.60 -18.51 13.23
CA ALA A 37 22.97 -19.52 12.24
C ALA A 37 22.89 -18.96 10.81
N ALA A 38 22.23 -17.81 10.64
CA ALA A 38 22.16 -17.05 9.39
C ALA A 38 22.61 -15.59 9.57
N SER A 39 22.90 -14.93 8.45
CA SER A 39 23.13 -13.49 8.37
C SER A 39 22.15 -12.82 7.42
N VAL A 40 21.76 -11.58 7.71
CA VAL A 40 20.90 -10.77 6.82
C VAL A 40 21.77 -10.07 5.79
N LEU A 41 21.36 -10.11 4.53
CA LEU A 41 22.03 -9.45 3.40
C LEU A 41 21.05 -8.53 2.69
N ILE A 42 21.45 -7.29 2.44
CA ILE A 42 20.68 -6.28 1.71
C ILE A 42 21.47 -5.73 0.51
N PRO A 43 20.80 -5.15 -0.50
CA PRO A 43 21.48 -4.53 -1.64
C PRO A 43 22.45 -3.43 -1.21
N LEU A 44 23.61 -3.34 -1.86
CA LEU A 44 24.61 -2.29 -1.58
C LEU A 44 24.00 -0.89 -1.69
N LYS A 45 23.25 -0.66 -2.77
CA LYS A 45 22.40 0.52 -2.96
C LYS A 45 20.96 0.16 -2.65
N THR A 46 20.57 0.38 -1.40
CA THR A 46 19.25 0.04 -0.89
C THR A 46 18.43 1.29 -0.57
N ASP A 47 17.15 1.23 -0.90
CA ASP A 47 16.17 2.25 -0.58
C ASP A 47 15.76 2.24 0.90
N LYS A 48 14.97 3.23 1.31
CA LYS A 48 14.54 3.37 2.71
C LYS A 48 13.67 2.20 3.19
N TRP A 49 12.84 1.62 2.32
CA TRP A 49 11.92 0.52 2.67
C TRP A 49 12.66 -0.79 2.84
N THR A 50 13.58 -1.13 1.95
CA THR A 50 14.39 -2.34 2.10
C THR A 50 15.26 -2.30 3.36
N LYS A 51 15.86 -1.15 3.68
CA LYS A 51 16.57 -0.96 4.97
C LYS A 51 15.64 -1.18 6.16
N GLN A 52 14.44 -0.60 6.09
CA GLN A 52 13.44 -0.73 7.15
C GLN A 52 12.96 -2.18 7.33
N ALA A 53 12.76 -2.90 6.22
CA ALA A 53 12.40 -4.32 6.22
C ALA A 53 13.46 -5.18 6.92
N ALA A 54 14.75 -4.98 6.60
CA ALA A 54 15.85 -5.67 7.26
C ALA A 54 15.93 -5.32 8.76
N ALA A 55 15.74 -4.04 9.12
CA ALA A 55 15.71 -3.63 10.52
C ALA A 55 14.58 -4.32 11.31
N TRP A 56 13.37 -4.38 10.74
CA TRP A 56 12.25 -5.10 11.35
C TRP A 56 12.52 -6.60 11.50
N LEU A 57 13.09 -7.24 10.47
CA LEU A 57 13.47 -8.64 10.54
C LEU A 57 14.40 -8.90 11.73
N ILE A 58 15.48 -8.13 11.83
CA ILE A 58 16.49 -8.28 12.90
C ILE A 58 15.85 -8.01 14.26
N GLU A 59 15.06 -6.93 14.39
CA GLU A 59 14.38 -6.56 15.62
C GLU A 59 13.47 -7.68 16.14
N TYR A 60 12.58 -8.21 15.29
CA TYR A 60 11.60 -9.20 15.73
C TYR A 60 12.22 -10.58 15.96
N ILE A 61 13.25 -10.96 15.20
CA ILE A 61 14.04 -12.16 15.48
C ILE A 61 14.75 -12.03 16.84
N LYS A 62 15.35 -10.87 17.13
CA LYS A 62 15.97 -10.61 18.44
C LYS A 62 14.93 -10.60 19.57
N LYS A 63 13.77 -9.99 19.36
CA LYS A 63 12.66 -10.02 20.33
C LYS A 63 12.21 -11.46 20.61
N SER A 64 12.12 -12.33 19.61
CA SER A 64 11.69 -13.73 19.76
C SER A 64 12.76 -14.61 20.41
N SER A 65 14.02 -14.48 19.98
CA SER A 65 15.10 -15.42 20.31
C SER A 65 16.14 -14.92 21.30
N GLY A 66 16.22 -13.61 21.53
CA GLY A 66 17.31 -12.98 22.26
C GLY A 66 18.57 -12.74 21.41
N VAL A 67 18.61 -13.22 20.16
CA VAL A 67 19.79 -13.19 19.30
C VAL A 67 19.65 -12.15 18.20
N GLU A 68 20.68 -11.34 18.02
CA GLU A 68 20.76 -10.38 16.91
C GLU A 68 21.43 -11.02 15.69
N LEU A 69 20.77 -10.96 14.53
CA LEU A 69 21.35 -11.44 13.28
C LEU A 69 22.32 -10.39 12.72
N PRO A 70 23.54 -10.77 12.28
CA PRO A 70 24.45 -9.87 11.58
C PRO A 70 23.83 -9.32 10.29
N LEU A 71 24.12 -8.05 9.96
CA LEU A 71 23.66 -7.39 8.74
C LEU A 71 24.86 -7.07 7.82
N PHE A 72 24.80 -7.56 6.59
CA PHE A 72 25.78 -7.32 5.54
C PHE A 72 25.13 -6.61 4.34
N LYS A 73 25.99 -6.08 3.47
CA LYS A 73 25.60 -5.54 2.15
C LYS A 73 26.17 -6.42 1.05
N ASP A 74 25.54 -6.38 -0.12
CA ASP A 74 25.83 -7.21 -1.29
C ASP A 74 27.24 -7.09 -1.92
N ASP A 75 28.13 -6.30 -1.34
CA ASP A 75 29.56 -6.29 -1.65
C ASP A 75 30.38 -7.26 -0.78
N ASP A 76 29.79 -7.79 0.29
CA ASP A 76 30.39 -8.74 1.22
C ASP A 76 29.38 -9.84 1.58
N ILE A 77 29.22 -10.81 0.67
CA ILE A 77 28.30 -11.95 0.88
C ILE A 77 28.92 -12.88 1.93
N PRO A 78 28.29 -13.04 3.11
CA PRO A 78 28.86 -13.86 4.17
C PRO A 78 28.81 -15.35 3.83
N SER A 79 29.74 -16.13 4.39
CA SER A 79 29.69 -17.58 4.36
C SER A 79 28.57 -18.12 5.27
N GLY A 80 27.97 -19.26 4.92
CA GLY A 80 26.93 -19.91 5.74
C GLY A 80 25.51 -19.55 5.27
N ASN A 81 24.52 -19.67 6.15
CA ASN A 81 23.13 -19.39 5.78
C ASN A 81 22.90 -17.87 5.62
N VAL A 82 22.13 -17.48 4.61
CA VAL A 82 21.87 -16.09 4.28
C VAL A 82 20.37 -15.83 4.18
N ILE A 83 19.92 -14.73 4.77
CA ILE A 83 18.59 -14.16 4.49
C ILE A 83 18.80 -12.96 3.58
N SER A 84 18.54 -13.15 2.29
CA SER A 84 18.56 -12.09 1.28
C SER A 84 17.28 -11.28 1.34
N VAL A 85 17.35 -10.02 1.78
CA VAL A 85 16.21 -9.12 1.92
C VAL A 85 16.23 -8.06 0.82
N GLY A 86 15.21 -8.05 -0.03
CA GLY A 86 15.09 -7.14 -1.17
C GLY A 86 15.85 -7.59 -2.41
N HIS A 87 16.03 -6.66 -3.35
CA HIS A 87 16.60 -6.92 -4.69
C HIS A 87 18.13 -7.05 -4.68
N THR A 88 18.64 -8.08 -4.00
CA THR A 88 20.08 -8.34 -3.92
C THR A 88 20.67 -8.88 -5.23
N ASN A 89 21.99 -8.87 -5.37
CA ASN A 89 22.70 -9.56 -6.45
C ASN A 89 22.39 -11.08 -6.46
N LEU A 90 22.06 -11.66 -5.29
CA LEU A 90 21.66 -13.06 -5.18
C LEU A 90 20.31 -13.33 -5.84
N VAL A 91 19.34 -12.41 -5.75
CA VAL A 91 18.03 -12.54 -6.41
C VAL A 91 18.20 -12.71 -7.92
N SER A 92 19.07 -11.89 -8.52
CA SER A 92 19.40 -11.96 -9.95
C SER A 92 20.17 -13.24 -10.30
N ARG A 93 21.15 -13.64 -9.47
CA ARG A 93 21.96 -14.84 -9.69
C ARG A 93 21.13 -16.12 -9.66
N GLU A 94 20.23 -16.24 -8.70
CA GLU A 94 19.33 -17.40 -8.54
C GLU A 94 18.06 -17.28 -9.41
N LYS A 95 17.95 -16.21 -10.22
CA LYS A 95 16.85 -15.95 -11.15
C LYS A 95 15.48 -16.03 -10.47
N ILE A 96 15.37 -15.42 -9.29
CA ILE A 96 14.10 -15.35 -8.57
C ILE A 96 13.15 -14.42 -9.33
N SER A 97 12.22 -15.00 -10.08
CA SER A 97 11.23 -14.24 -10.85
C SER A 97 10.19 -13.59 -9.93
N LEU A 98 9.85 -12.35 -10.27
CA LEU A 98 8.76 -11.52 -9.74
C LEU A 98 7.79 -11.13 -10.86
N ASP A 99 7.80 -11.87 -11.97
CA ASP A 99 6.95 -11.58 -13.11
C ASP A 99 5.47 -11.65 -12.69
N GLU A 100 4.65 -10.79 -13.28
CA GLU A 100 3.22 -10.67 -12.98
C GLU A 100 2.89 -10.19 -11.55
N PHE A 101 3.90 -9.83 -10.74
CA PHE A 101 3.66 -9.29 -9.41
C PHE A 101 3.00 -7.91 -9.53
N ARG A 102 1.95 -7.69 -8.74
CA ARG A 102 1.21 -6.44 -8.67
C ARG A 102 1.24 -5.93 -7.24
N TRP A 103 1.25 -4.60 -7.06
CA TRP A 103 1.16 -3.99 -5.73
C TRP A 103 2.24 -4.55 -4.79
N ASP A 104 1.92 -4.86 -3.53
CA ASP A 104 2.85 -5.44 -2.56
C ASP A 104 3.00 -6.97 -2.66
N ASP A 105 2.74 -7.57 -3.83
CA ASP A 105 3.02 -8.98 -4.05
C ASP A 105 4.46 -9.31 -3.67
N CYS A 106 4.65 -10.43 -2.98
CA CYS A 106 5.94 -10.82 -2.46
C CYS A 106 6.15 -12.33 -2.50
N ARG A 107 7.41 -12.74 -2.33
CA ARG A 107 7.85 -14.14 -2.36
C ARG A 107 8.82 -14.43 -1.22
N LEU A 108 8.60 -15.57 -0.58
CA LEU A 108 9.51 -16.17 0.39
C LEU A 108 9.99 -17.48 -0.22
N VAL A 109 11.28 -17.59 -0.50
CA VAL A 109 11.78 -18.77 -1.20
C VAL A 109 13.15 -19.17 -0.74
N VAL A 110 13.39 -20.47 -0.55
CA VAL A 110 14.70 -21.01 -0.23
C VAL A 110 15.36 -21.61 -1.48
N ARG A 111 16.64 -21.29 -1.70
CA ARG A 111 17.52 -21.96 -2.66
C ARG A 111 18.84 -22.29 -1.98
N GLY A 112 19.08 -23.58 -1.76
CA GLY A 112 20.26 -24.03 -1.02
C GLY A 112 20.28 -23.46 0.40
N ASN A 113 21.31 -22.69 0.72
CA ASN A 113 21.52 -22.04 2.01
C ASN A 113 20.99 -20.59 2.08
N ILE A 114 20.20 -20.15 1.10
CA ILE A 114 19.71 -18.77 1.02
C ILE A 114 18.19 -18.75 1.11
N LEU A 115 17.67 -17.98 2.07
CA LEU A 115 16.27 -17.56 2.13
C LEU A 115 16.14 -16.19 1.46
N PHE A 116 15.29 -16.09 0.45
CA PHE A 116 14.94 -14.84 -0.22
C PHE A 116 13.63 -14.29 0.33
N LEU A 117 13.67 -13.05 0.81
CA LEU A 117 12.52 -12.24 1.20
C LEU A 117 12.46 -11.04 0.26
N VAL A 118 11.68 -11.14 -0.81
CA VAL A 118 11.69 -10.16 -1.90
C VAL A 118 10.27 -9.95 -2.45
N GLY A 119 9.95 -8.77 -2.95
CA GLY A 119 8.69 -8.52 -3.63
C GLY A 119 8.79 -7.38 -4.62
N ARG A 120 7.64 -6.97 -5.17
CA ARG A 120 7.60 -5.78 -6.03
C ARG A 120 7.75 -4.52 -5.18
N ASP A 121 8.77 -3.72 -5.46
CA ASP A 121 9.01 -2.46 -4.78
C ASP A 121 8.91 -1.27 -5.76
N ASP A 122 8.35 -0.15 -5.29
CA ASP A 122 8.27 1.13 -6.00
C ASP A 122 8.45 2.28 -4.98
N HIS A 123 9.31 3.25 -5.28
CA HIS A 123 9.69 4.32 -4.35
C HIS A 123 8.77 5.55 -4.35
N GLY A 124 7.63 5.47 -5.03
CA GLY A 124 6.68 6.57 -5.05
C GLY A 124 7.05 7.65 -6.06
N THR A 125 6.73 8.90 -5.73
CA THR A 125 7.09 10.07 -6.55
C THR A 125 7.87 11.09 -5.73
N LYS A 126 8.43 12.10 -6.39
CA LYS A 126 9.13 13.21 -5.70
C LYS A 126 8.22 13.94 -4.71
N THR A 127 6.92 14.03 -4.99
CA THR A 127 5.94 14.71 -4.15
C THR A 127 5.27 13.76 -3.15
N HIS A 128 5.31 12.45 -3.38
CA HIS A 128 4.68 11.41 -2.56
C HIS A 128 5.62 10.21 -2.45
N ASP A 129 6.67 10.33 -1.63
CA ASP A 129 7.68 9.28 -1.46
C ASP A 129 7.24 8.18 -0.46
N TRP A 130 6.00 8.28 0.03
CA TRP A 130 5.35 7.37 0.97
C TRP A 130 4.33 6.46 0.31
N VAL A 131 4.10 6.60 -1.00
CA VAL A 131 3.33 5.64 -1.79
C VAL A 131 4.26 4.76 -2.63
N GLY A 132 3.68 3.79 -3.32
CA GLY A 132 4.42 2.79 -4.09
C GLY A 132 4.44 1.45 -3.39
N ALA A 133 4.65 0.40 -4.18
CA ALA A 133 4.70 -0.97 -3.71
C ALA A 133 5.84 -1.19 -2.71
N ARG A 134 5.58 -2.00 -1.68
CA ARG A 134 6.53 -2.38 -0.62
C ARG A 134 6.53 -3.90 -0.43
N GLY A 135 6.64 -4.64 -1.51
CA GLY A 135 6.61 -6.11 -1.51
C GLY A 135 7.73 -6.73 -0.67
N THR A 136 8.92 -6.13 -0.61
CA THR A 136 10.00 -6.63 0.27
C THR A 136 9.64 -6.49 1.75
N CYS A 137 9.03 -5.37 2.15
CA CYS A 137 8.47 -5.24 3.50
C CYS A 137 7.41 -6.30 3.77
N GLN A 138 6.52 -6.55 2.81
CA GLN A 138 5.48 -7.57 2.93
C GLN A 138 6.07 -8.99 3.08
N ALA A 139 7.17 -9.30 2.39
CA ALA A 139 7.88 -10.58 2.52
C ALA A 139 8.42 -10.78 3.94
N VAL A 140 9.02 -9.75 4.53
CA VAL A 140 9.50 -9.78 5.92
C VAL A 140 8.34 -9.97 6.90
N VAL A 141 7.23 -9.24 6.73
CA VAL A 141 6.04 -9.42 7.57
C VAL A 141 5.53 -10.85 7.50
N LYS A 142 5.38 -11.42 6.30
CA LYS A 142 4.94 -12.81 6.11
C LYS A 142 5.89 -13.81 6.73
N PHE A 143 7.20 -13.57 6.65
CA PHE A 143 8.19 -14.42 7.28
C PHE A 143 8.05 -14.39 8.80
N LEU A 144 7.93 -13.21 9.42
CA LEU A 144 7.74 -13.09 10.86
C LEU A 144 6.43 -13.72 11.34
N GLU A 145 5.33 -13.56 10.58
CA GLU A 145 4.04 -14.21 10.86
C GLU A 145 4.15 -15.74 10.91
N GLN A 146 4.99 -16.33 10.04
CA GLN A 146 5.15 -17.79 9.90
C GLN A 146 6.21 -18.36 10.85
N SER A 147 7.36 -17.71 10.95
CA SER A 147 8.52 -18.25 11.66
C SER A 147 8.43 -18.08 13.17
N ILE A 148 7.84 -16.98 13.65
CA ILE A 148 7.74 -16.67 15.08
C ILE A 148 6.30 -16.36 15.53
N ASN A 149 5.31 -16.66 14.69
CA ASN A 149 3.90 -16.40 14.97
C ASN A 149 3.61 -14.93 15.30
N ALA A 150 4.35 -14.00 14.68
CA ALA A 150 4.20 -12.58 14.98
C ALA A 150 2.82 -12.06 14.56
N ARG A 151 2.18 -11.25 15.41
CA ARG A 151 0.90 -10.57 15.19
C ARG A 151 0.98 -9.16 15.78
N TRP A 152 0.24 -8.24 15.18
CA TRP A 152 0.19 -6.83 15.58
C TRP A 152 -1.26 -6.40 15.71
N PHE A 153 -1.81 -6.46 16.92
CA PHE A 153 -3.23 -6.21 17.14
C PHE A 153 -3.56 -4.72 17.34
N LEU A 154 -2.61 -3.96 17.89
CA LEU A 154 -2.75 -2.53 18.20
C LEU A 154 -1.46 -1.78 17.84
N PRO A 155 -1.50 -0.45 17.65
CA PRO A 155 -0.30 0.34 17.48
C PRO A 155 0.57 0.29 18.74
N GLY A 156 1.88 0.09 18.52
CA GLY A 156 2.89 0.09 19.57
C GLY A 156 3.10 -1.26 20.26
N PRO A 157 4.10 -1.36 21.16
CA PRO A 157 4.61 -2.64 21.66
C PRO A 157 3.59 -3.51 22.42
N HIS A 158 2.54 -2.91 22.99
CA HIS A 158 1.47 -3.64 23.68
C HIS A 158 0.56 -4.42 22.72
N GLY A 159 0.55 -4.08 21.44
CA GLY A 159 -0.16 -4.81 20.40
C GLY A 159 0.67 -5.93 19.76
N ASP A 160 1.97 -5.99 20.03
CA ASP A 160 2.85 -7.03 19.49
C ASP A 160 2.61 -8.35 20.23
N PHE A 161 2.42 -9.43 19.47
CA PHE A 161 2.44 -10.79 19.96
C PHE A 161 3.38 -11.63 19.10
N PHE A 162 4.20 -12.48 19.71
CA PHE A 162 5.09 -13.40 19.01
C PHE A 162 5.58 -14.48 19.98
N ASP A 163 5.91 -15.65 19.45
CA ASP A 163 6.45 -16.75 20.25
C ASP A 163 7.91 -16.46 20.66
N LYS A 164 8.30 -16.87 21.86
CA LYS A 164 9.72 -16.94 22.26
C LYS A 164 10.32 -18.24 21.75
N LYS A 165 11.40 -18.15 20.96
CA LYS A 165 12.00 -19.31 20.29
C LYS A 165 13.52 -19.30 20.39
N ILE A 166 14.10 -20.33 20.99
CA ILE A 166 15.57 -20.54 21.03
C ILE A 166 16.13 -21.11 19.71
N ASN A 167 15.26 -21.66 18.86
CA ASN A 167 15.57 -22.16 17.52
C ASN A 167 14.54 -21.61 16.53
N ILE A 168 15.01 -21.07 15.41
CA ILE A 168 14.18 -20.59 14.31
C ILE A 168 14.71 -21.22 13.04
N GLN A 169 13.84 -21.96 12.35
CA GLN A 169 14.16 -22.75 11.17
C GLN A 169 13.10 -22.51 10.10
N VAL A 170 13.49 -22.61 8.84
CA VAL A 170 12.54 -22.65 7.71
C VAL A 170 12.73 -23.91 6.89
N ALA A 171 11.64 -24.41 6.30
CA ALA A 171 11.71 -25.53 5.38
C ALA A 171 12.62 -25.18 4.20
N ASN A 172 13.43 -26.14 3.76
CA ASN A 172 14.41 -25.92 2.69
C ASN A 172 13.80 -25.93 1.28
N ASP A 173 12.54 -26.37 1.17
CA ASP A 173 11.70 -26.36 -0.02
C ASP A 173 10.67 -25.22 0.01
N LEU A 174 10.76 -24.30 0.97
CA LEU A 174 9.89 -23.14 1.08
C LEU A 174 9.86 -22.37 -0.23
N ASP A 175 8.67 -22.20 -0.81
CA ASP A 175 8.40 -21.35 -1.95
C ASP A 175 6.96 -20.84 -1.87
N ILE A 176 6.79 -19.67 -1.26
CA ILE A 176 5.49 -19.05 -1.02
C ILE A 176 5.41 -17.74 -1.77
N ILE A 177 4.35 -17.58 -2.56
CA ILE A 177 3.96 -16.31 -3.17
C ILE A 177 2.75 -15.77 -2.41
N SER A 178 2.89 -14.58 -1.83
CA SER A 178 1.79 -13.87 -1.17
C SER A 178 1.24 -12.82 -2.13
N LYS A 179 0.00 -13.02 -2.58
CA LYS A 179 -0.71 -12.08 -3.46
C LYS A 179 -1.51 -11.06 -2.66
N THR A 180 -1.49 -9.83 -3.12
CA THR A 180 -2.21 -8.71 -2.53
C THR A 180 -3.59 -8.54 -3.18
N ALA A 181 -4.64 -8.36 -2.38
CA ALA A 181 -6.01 -8.20 -2.88
C ALA A 181 -6.35 -6.77 -3.32
N PHE A 182 -5.76 -5.75 -2.67
CA PHE A 182 -6.07 -4.33 -2.91
C PHE A 182 -4.81 -3.51 -3.16
N ALA A 183 -4.86 -2.68 -4.18
CA ALA A 183 -3.80 -1.73 -4.54
C ALA A 183 -3.58 -0.63 -3.48
N TYR A 184 -4.69 -0.21 -2.89
CA TYR A 184 -4.77 0.91 -1.96
C TYR A 184 -5.89 0.59 -0.98
N SER A 185 -5.57 0.64 0.30
CA SER A 185 -6.49 0.46 1.41
C SER A 185 -5.94 1.29 2.54
N ASP A 186 -6.47 2.50 2.68
CA ASP A 186 -6.08 3.38 3.76
C ASP A 186 -7.29 3.74 4.61
N GLY A 187 -7.02 4.16 5.84
CA GLY A 187 -8.03 4.58 6.79
C GLY A 187 -7.56 5.75 7.62
N ARG A 188 -8.45 6.20 8.50
CA ARG A 188 -8.18 7.21 9.52
C ARG A 188 -7.31 6.61 10.65
N SER A 189 -6.12 6.11 10.29
CA SER A 189 -5.36 5.10 11.03
C SER A 189 -4.47 5.65 12.14
N VAL A 190 -4.47 5.02 13.31
CA VAL A 190 -3.60 5.34 14.46
C VAL A 190 -2.16 4.76 14.35
N TYR A 191 -1.83 4.05 13.27
CA TYR A 191 -0.50 3.49 13.06
C TYR A 191 0.42 4.47 12.31
N ASP A 192 1.19 5.26 13.07
CA ASP A 192 2.36 6.05 12.64
C ASP A 192 2.10 7.43 11.97
N GLU A 193 1.02 7.62 11.18
CA GLU A 193 0.03 8.74 11.39
C GLU A 193 -0.84 9.13 10.17
N ASN A 194 -1.99 8.46 10.05
CA ASN A 194 -3.35 9.05 10.11
C ASN A 194 -3.89 10.14 9.15
N THR A 195 -5.14 10.51 9.47
CA THR A 195 -6.20 11.39 8.90
C THR A 195 -5.82 12.71 8.24
N LEU A 196 -4.78 12.70 7.40
CA LEU A 196 -4.49 13.62 6.29
C LEU A 196 -3.12 14.32 6.34
N ASP A 197 -2.14 13.81 7.11
CA ASP A 197 -0.71 14.07 6.83
C ASP A 197 0.10 12.75 6.83
N GLU A 198 -0.49 11.78 6.12
CA GLU A 198 -0.34 10.34 6.22
C GLU A 198 1.09 9.76 6.05
N PRO A 199 1.56 8.94 7.01
CA PRO A 199 2.46 7.86 6.66
C PRO A 199 2.13 6.55 7.41
N GLY A 200 1.42 5.62 6.77
CA GLY A 200 1.28 4.22 7.21
C GLY A 200 2.57 3.42 6.97
N LYS A 201 3.63 3.73 7.73
CA LYS A 201 4.99 3.22 7.49
C LYS A 201 5.39 2.12 8.45
N SER A 202 4.74 2.03 9.62
CA SER A 202 5.02 0.98 10.59
C SER A 202 4.77 -0.41 10.01
N LEU A 203 5.51 -1.38 10.55
CA LEU A 203 5.31 -2.78 10.23
C LEU A 203 3.86 -3.21 10.49
N SER A 204 3.29 -2.78 11.62
CA SER A 204 1.92 -3.11 12.03
C SER A 204 0.87 -2.59 11.04
N ALA A 205 1.11 -1.43 10.40
CA ALA A 205 0.23 -0.92 9.35
C ALA A 205 0.18 -1.89 8.15
N LEU A 206 1.36 -2.32 7.66
CA LEU A 206 1.47 -3.28 6.56
C LEU A 206 0.84 -4.64 6.93
N ALA A 207 1.11 -5.15 8.12
CA ALA A 207 0.55 -6.42 8.61
C ALA A 207 -0.99 -6.39 8.69
N ASN A 208 -1.57 -5.23 9.01
CA ASN A 208 -3.02 -5.03 9.09
C ASN A 208 -3.65 -4.52 7.77
N ASN A 209 -2.97 -4.72 6.64
CA ASN A 209 -3.45 -4.37 5.30
C ASN A 209 -3.72 -2.86 5.07
N TYR A 210 -3.05 -1.97 5.80
CA TYR A 210 -2.93 -0.58 5.38
C TYR A 210 -1.95 -0.52 4.21
N ARG A 211 -2.47 -0.31 3.01
CA ARG A 211 -1.76 -0.49 1.73
C ARG A 211 -1.80 0.79 0.91
N LYS A 212 -0.64 1.15 0.37
CA LYS A 212 -0.42 2.34 -0.46
C LYS A 212 0.43 2.01 -1.69
N SER A 213 0.18 0.83 -2.26
CA SER A 213 1.06 0.14 -3.21
C SER A 213 1.05 0.73 -4.63
N VAL A 214 0.27 1.79 -4.86
CA VAL A 214 0.17 2.54 -6.11
C VAL A 214 0.59 3.98 -5.85
N LYS A 215 1.16 4.65 -6.86
CA LYS A 215 1.59 6.04 -6.73
C LYS A 215 0.38 6.97 -6.74
N ALA A 216 -0.35 7.01 -5.63
CA ALA A 216 -1.61 7.71 -5.50
C ALA A 216 -1.45 9.06 -4.78
N ALA A 217 -2.27 10.03 -5.18
CA ALA A 217 -2.60 11.21 -4.40
C ALA A 217 -4.06 11.14 -3.96
N PRO A 218 -4.35 10.35 -2.91
CA PRO A 218 -5.66 10.29 -2.29
C PRO A 218 -5.96 11.60 -1.54
N GLY A 219 -7.23 11.89 -1.35
CA GLY A 219 -7.69 13.13 -0.70
C GLY A 219 -8.99 13.65 -1.29
N GLY A 220 -9.70 14.49 -0.54
CA GLY A 220 -10.77 15.32 -1.06
C GLY A 220 -10.24 16.68 -1.53
N HIS A 221 -11.15 17.64 -1.71
CA HIS A 221 -10.78 19.06 -1.68
C HIS A 221 -9.86 19.54 -2.81
N SER A 222 -10.07 19.01 -4.01
CA SER A 222 -9.26 19.37 -5.19
C SER A 222 -9.49 20.82 -5.62
N TYR A 223 -10.61 21.45 -5.24
CA TYR A 223 -10.99 22.78 -5.72
C TYR A 223 -10.13 23.88 -5.09
N TYR A 224 -9.75 23.75 -3.81
CA TYR A 224 -8.81 24.68 -3.14
C TYR A 224 -7.49 24.82 -3.90
N HIS A 225 -7.05 23.73 -4.53
CA HIS A 225 -5.80 23.69 -5.28
C HIS A 225 -5.97 24.10 -6.74
N ALA A 226 -7.00 23.59 -7.42
CA ALA A 226 -7.23 23.84 -8.84
C ALA A 226 -7.72 25.27 -9.11
N VAL A 227 -8.69 25.75 -8.31
CA VAL A 227 -9.34 27.05 -8.46
C VAL A 227 -9.26 27.78 -7.12
N ASN A 228 -8.03 28.11 -6.72
CA ASN A 228 -7.74 28.73 -5.43
C ASN A 228 -8.39 30.13 -5.30
N THR A 229 -9.23 30.33 -4.28
CA THR A 229 -9.89 31.62 -3.97
C THR A 229 -8.93 32.80 -3.96
N LYS A 230 -7.76 32.67 -3.29
CA LYS A 230 -6.81 33.79 -3.18
C LYS A 230 -6.22 34.19 -4.53
N LYS A 231 -6.11 33.24 -5.45
CA LYS A 231 -5.57 33.47 -6.79
C LYS A 231 -6.60 34.05 -7.74
N TYR A 232 -7.84 33.53 -7.72
CA TYR A 232 -8.79 33.82 -8.80
C TYR A 232 -9.96 34.71 -8.40
N PHE A 233 -10.35 34.81 -7.12
CA PHE A 233 -11.65 35.42 -6.78
C PHE A 233 -11.75 36.92 -7.11
N ASN A 234 -10.65 37.67 -6.99
CA ASN A 234 -10.66 39.11 -7.26
C ASN A 234 -10.88 39.42 -8.74
N ASP A 235 -10.26 38.65 -9.63
CA ASP A 235 -10.30 38.87 -11.08
C ASP A 235 -11.43 38.08 -11.76
N HIS A 236 -11.79 36.92 -11.18
CA HIS A 236 -12.77 35.97 -11.70
C HIS A 236 -13.76 35.50 -10.61
N PRO A 237 -14.55 36.41 -10.00
CA PRO A 237 -15.54 36.04 -8.99
C PRO A 237 -16.61 35.08 -9.53
N GLU A 238 -16.85 35.06 -10.84
CA GLU A 238 -17.78 34.16 -11.51
C GLU A 238 -17.41 32.69 -11.36
N TYR A 239 -16.13 32.35 -11.19
CA TYR A 239 -15.68 30.97 -10.99
C TYR A 239 -16.24 30.34 -9.71
N PHE A 240 -16.63 31.18 -8.75
CA PHE A 240 -17.08 30.76 -7.43
C PHE A 240 -18.59 30.77 -7.32
N ALA A 241 -19.14 30.05 -6.34
CA ALA A 241 -20.57 29.88 -6.19
C ALA A 241 -21.29 31.22 -5.95
N LEU A 242 -22.44 31.39 -6.63
CA LEU A 242 -23.42 32.41 -6.28
C LEU A 242 -24.24 31.90 -5.10
N ILE A 243 -24.26 32.64 -4.00
CA ILE A 243 -25.01 32.30 -2.79
C ILE A 243 -25.73 33.56 -2.31
N ASP A 244 -27.05 33.47 -2.19
CA ASP A 244 -27.95 34.54 -1.75
C ASP A 244 -27.71 35.85 -2.51
N GLY A 245 -27.54 35.73 -3.84
CA GLY A 245 -27.31 36.84 -4.76
C GLY A 245 -25.87 37.37 -4.81
N LYS A 246 -24.93 36.80 -4.03
CA LYS A 246 -23.53 37.25 -3.98
C LYS A 246 -22.55 36.13 -4.32
N ARG A 247 -21.55 36.41 -5.17
CA ARG A 247 -20.41 35.51 -5.39
C ARG A 247 -19.53 35.51 -4.14
N THR A 248 -19.12 34.34 -3.67
CA THR A 248 -18.25 34.21 -2.50
C THR A 248 -17.14 33.20 -2.75
N GLY A 249 -15.92 33.56 -2.35
CA GLY A 249 -14.78 32.66 -2.31
C GLY A 249 -14.66 31.88 -1.00
N GLU A 250 -15.54 32.14 -0.02
CA GLU A 250 -15.57 31.44 1.26
C GLU A 250 -15.95 29.96 1.06
N GLY A 251 -15.18 29.06 1.66
CA GLY A 251 -15.32 27.61 1.45
C GLY A 251 -14.91 27.12 0.05
N ASN A 252 -14.44 28.01 -0.84
CA ASN A 252 -13.96 27.69 -2.20
C ASN A 252 -14.95 26.85 -3.03
N HIS A 253 -16.25 27.09 -2.82
CA HIS A 253 -17.29 26.48 -3.62
C HIS A 253 -17.33 27.09 -5.02
N LEU A 254 -17.41 26.25 -6.03
CA LEU A 254 -17.28 26.66 -7.43
C LEU A 254 -18.63 26.70 -8.16
N CYS A 255 -18.69 27.52 -9.20
CA CYS A 255 -19.78 27.50 -10.16
C CYS A 255 -19.59 26.31 -11.12
N SER A 256 -20.34 25.23 -10.91
CA SER A 256 -20.14 23.97 -11.65
C SER A 256 -20.51 24.03 -13.15
N SER A 257 -21.18 25.09 -13.58
CA SER A 257 -21.58 25.25 -14.98
C SER A 257 -20.59 26.02 -15.85
N LEU A 258 -19.58 26.66 -15.28
CA LEU A 258 -18.62 27.44 -16.06
C LEU A 258 -17.54 26.57 -16.68
N SER A 259 -17.30 26.74 -17.98
CA SER A 259 -16.27 26.02 -18.74
C SER A 259 -14.87 26.25 -18.17
N ASN A 260 -14.55 27.47 -17.77
CA ASN A 260 -13.22 27.81 -17.25
C ASN A 260 -12.90 27.06 -15.95
N VAL A 261 -13.90 26.86 -15.08
CA VAL A 261 -13.74 26.05 -13.85
C VAL A 261 -13.40 24.60 -14.21
N LYS A 262 -14.10 24.03 -15.19
CA LYS A 262 -13.81 22.68 -15.69
C LYS A 262 -12.39 22.57 -16.25
N GLU A 263 -11.96 23.55 -17.05
CA GLU A 263 -10.60 23.57 -17.64
C GLU A 263 -9.52 23.62 -16.55
N LEU A 264 -9.67 24.49 -15.55
CA LEU A 264 -8.74 24.57 -14.42
C LEU A 264 -8.68 23.26 -13.61
N LEU A 265 -9.81 22.56 -13.46
CA LEU A 265 -9.83 21.24 -12.84
C LEU A 265 -9.09 20.22 -13.69
N ILE A 266 -9.30 20.20 -15.01
CA ILE A 266 -8.58 19.30 -15.93
C ILE A 266 -7.07 19.55 -15.84
N ASP A 267 -6.64 20.80 -15.94
CA ASP A 267 -5.23 21.20 -15.87
C ASP A 267 -4.58 20.75 -14.56
N TYR A 268 -5.30 20.91 -13.45
CA TYR A 268 -4.83 20.41 -12.16
C TYR A 268 -4.63 18.89 -12.17
N MET A 269 -5.59 18.12 -12.69
CA MET A 269 -5.46 16.66 -12.77
C MET A 269 -4.29 16.24 -13.66
N GLN A 270 -4.10 16.90 -14.80
CA GLN A 270 -2.96 16.66 -15.70
C GLN A 270 -1.63 16.94 -15.01
N MET A 271 -1.52 18.09 -14.36
CA MET A 271 -0.33 18.45 -13.60
C MET A 271 0.00 17.42 -12.51
N ARG A 272 -1.00 16.84 -11.83
CA ARG A 272 -0.76 15.78 -10.84
C ARG A 272 -0.23 14.50 -11.49
N PHE A 273 -0.73 14.15 -12.67
CA PHE A 273 -0.23 13.03 -13.43
C PHE A 273 1.19 13.24 -13.97
N ASP A 274 1.53 14.45 -14.40
CA ASP A 274 2.89 14.83 -14.82
C ASP A 274 3.91 14.73 -13.66
N GLN A 275 3.45 14.75 -12.41
CA GLN A 275 4.29 14.48 -11.23
C GLN A 275 4.61 12.98 -11.04
N GLY A 276 4.16 12.12 -11.94
CA GLY A 276 4.42 10.67 -11.94
C GLY A 276 3.44 9.84 -11.12
N LEU A 277 2.31 10.43 -10.72
CA LEU A 277 1.24 9.72 -10.02
C LEU A 277 0.47 8.82 -11.00
N ASP A 278 0.05 7.65 -10.52
CA ASP A 278 -0.80 6.74 -11.27
C ASP A 278 -2.29 7.05 -11.02
N TRP A 279 -2.60 7.43 -9.77
CA TRP A 279 -3.96 7.64 -9.27
C TRP A 279 -4.07 9.04 -8.66
N VAL A 280 -5.06 9.84 -9.07
CA VAL A 280 -5.28 11.18 -8.50
C VAL A 280 -6.75 11.39 -8.11
N SER A 281 -6.99 12.06 -7.00
CA SER A 281 -8.35 12.35 -6.54
C SER A 281 -8.98 13.58 -7.19
N LEU A 282 -10.27 13.47 -7.50
CA LEU A 282 -11.17 14.58 -7.77
C LEU A 282 -12.27 14.62 -6.71
N GLY A 283 -12.36 15.73 -5.97
CA GLY A 283 -13.42 15.94 -4.98
C GLY A 283 -13.75 17.42 -4.80
N GLN A 284 -15.02 17.71 -4.51
CA GLN A 284 -15.44 19.06 -4.09
C GLN A 284 -15.07 19.35 -2.64
N GLU A 285 -15.28 20.60 -2.23
CA GLU A 285 -15.05 21.06 -0.86
C GLU A 285 -16.14 20.69 0.15
N ASP A 286 -15.73 20.64 1.42
CA ASP A 286 -16.63 20.54 2.57
C ASP A 286 -17.59 21.73 2.62
N GLY A 287 -18.72 21.56 3.31
CA GLY A 287 -19.77 22.58 3.41
C GLY A 287 -20.87 22.41 2.36
N TYR A 288 -20.56 21.74 1.23
CA TYR A 288 -21.54 21.25 0.26
C TYR A 288 -22.46 22.34 -0.30
N LEU A 289 -21.97 23.57 -0.40
CA LEU A 289 -22.74 24.68 -0.93
C LEU A 289 -22.83 24.58 -2.45
N ARG A 290 -24.05 24.69 -2.96
CA ARG A 290 -24.33 24.74 -4.41
C ARG A 290 -24.27 26.18 -4.89
N CYS A 291 -23.84 26.37 -6.14
CA CYS A 291 -24.04 27.64 -6.84
C CYS A 291 -25.52 27.80 -7.22
N GLN A 292 -26.11 28.96 -6.91
CA GLN A 292 -27.52 29.30 -7.13
C GLN A 292 -27.76 30.09 -8.45
N CYS A 293 -26.80 30.12 -9.39
CA CYS A 293 -27.06 30.74 -10.69
C CYS A 293 -28.02 29.89 -11.53
N ASP A 294 -28.75 30.52 -12.45
CA ASP A 294 -29.80 29.89 -13.26
C ASP A 294 -29.34 28.60 -13.94
N GLU A 295 -28.14 28.62 -14.53
CA GLU A 295 -27.57 27.45 -15.22
C GLU A 295 -27.17 26.30 -14.27
N CYS A 296 -26.83 26.59 -13.01
CA CYS A 296 -26.59 25.53 -12.02
C CYS A 296 -27.91 25.01 -11.44
N GLU A 297 -28.89 25.88 -11.22
CA GLU A 297 -30.21 25.50 -10.70
C GLU A 297 -31.06 24.73 -11.72
N SER A 298 -30.80 24.90 -13.02
CA SER A 298 -31.46 24.11 -14.09
C SER A 298 -31.02 22.65 -14.13
N LYS A 299 -29.89 22.29 -13.50
CA LYS A 299 -29.29 20.95 -13.60
C LYS A 299 -29.77 19.97 -12.53
N ASP A 300 -30.12 20.43 -11.34
CA ASP A 300 -30.63 19.54 -10.30
C ASP A 300 -31.42 20.25 -9.19
N ASN A 301 -32.12 19.42 -8.40
CA ASN A 301 -32.83 19.81 -7.18
C ASN A 301 -32.14 19.31 -5.91
N TYR A 302 -30.81 19.12 -5.92
CA TYR A 302 -30.03 18.77 -4.72
C TYR A 302 -29.95 19.94 -3.73
N ARG A 303 -30.45 19.78 -2.50
CA ARG A 303 -30.60 20.85 -1.49
C ARG A 303 -30.11 20.43 -0.10
N PHE A 304 -28.93 19.81 -0.02
CA PHE A 304 -28.41 19.26 1.24
C PHE A 304 -28.26 20.29 2.36
N ARG A 305 -27.71 21.49 2.09
CA ARG A 305 -27.49 22.50 3.14
C ARG A 305 -28.80 22.90 3.84
N ASP A 306 -29.85 23.11 3.05
CA ASP A 306 -31.17 23.52 3.54
C ASP A 306 -31.78 22.38 4.37
N TRP A 307 -31.75 21.17 3.85
CA TRP A 307 -32.18 19.96 4.55
C TRP A 307 -31.40 19.75 5.86
N HIS A 308 -30.08 19.87 5.82
CA HIS A 308 -29.17 19.63 6.95
C HIS A 308 -29.46 20.59 8.11
N ARG A 309 -29.78 21.84 7.81
CA ARG A 309 -30.21 22.85 8.79
C ARG A 309 -31.55 22.48 9.44
N GLU A 310 -32.52 22.05 8.63
CA GLU A 310 -33.87 21.69 9.10
C GLU A 310 -33.91 20.40 9.93
N HIS A 311 -32.99 19.47 9.66
CA HIS A 311 -33.01 18.12 10.23
C HIS A 311 -31.84 17.85 11.20
N ARG A 312 -31.33 18.91 11.85
CA ARG A 312 -30.31 18.83 12.93
C ARG A 312 -29.07 18.01 12.55
N GLY A 313 -28.64 18.12 11.29
CA GLY A 313 -27.38 17.52 10.81
C GLY A 313 -27.39 16.03 10.48
N ARG A 314 -28.55 15.39 10.36
CA ARG A 314 -28.70 13.94 10.13
C ARG A 314 -28.47 13.50 8.68
N TRP A 315 -27.24 13.61 8.18
CA TRP A 315 -26.91 13.30 6.77
C TRP A 315 -27.36 11.90 6.31
N GLU A 316 -27.45 10.91 7.21
CA GLU A 316 -27.81 9.53 6.87
C GLU A 316 -29.23 9.45 6.28
N PHE A 317 -30.13 10.30 6.77
CA PHE A 317 -31.52 10.31 6.31
C PHE A 317 -31.59 10.91 4.90
N TYR A 318 -30.87 12.01 4.68
CA TYR A 318 -30.77 12.63 3.36
C TYR A 318 -30.18 11.66 2.32
N GLN A 319 -29.08 10.98 2.69
CA GLN A 319 -28.43 10.00 1.83
C GLN A 319 -29.36 8.85 1.44
N ASN A 320 -30.15 8.31 2.38
CA ASN A 320 -30.95 7.12 2.12
C ASN A 320 -32.35 7.40 1.56
N THR A 321 -32.87 8.64 1.69
CA THR A 321 -34.27 8.95 1.32
C THR A 321 -34.42 10.02 0.24
N VAL A 322 -33.48 10.96 0.17
CA VAL A 322 -33.54 12.10 -0.75
C VAL A 322 -32.62 11.87 -1.94
N LEU A 323 -31.33 11.58 -1.70
CA LEU A 323 -30.36 11.38 -2.78
C LEU A 323 -30.73 10.32 -3.82
N PRO A 324 -31.43 9.21 -3.50
CA PRO A 324 -31.90 8.26 -4.50
C PRO A 324 -32.90 8.80 -5.51
N LYS A 325 -33.51 9.95 -5.22
CA LYS A 325 -34.47 10.61 -6.09
C LYS A 325 -33.86 11.87 -6.72
N THR A 326 -33.00 12.55 -5.99
CA THR A 326 -32.38 13.82 -6.40
C THR A 326 -30.87 13.80 -6.11
N PRO A 327 -30.09 13.00 -6.85
CA PRO A 327 -28.63 13.02 -6.73
C PRO A 327 -28.06 14.38 -7.16
N PRO A 328 -26.81 14.73 -6.76
CA PRO A 328 -26.19 16.01 -7.10
C PRO A 328 -25.71 16.03 -8.57
N GLU A 329 -26.64 16.01 -9.53
CA GLU A 329 -26.32 15.89 -10.96
C GLU A 329 -25.37 17.01 -11.43
N ARG A 330 -25.55 18.25 -10.96
CA ARG A 330 -24.67 19.37 -11.35
C ARG A 330 -23.20 19.06 -11.04
N LEU A 331 -22.94 18.41 -9.89
CA LEU A 331 -21.60 18.05 -9.43
C LEU A 331 -21.07 16.86 -10.25
N LEU A 332 -21.86 15.80 -10.37
CA LEU A 332 -21.45 14.56 -10.99
C LEU A 332 -21.24 14.73 -12.51
N LEU A 333 -22.02 15.59 -13.16
CA LEU A 333 -21.83 15.95 -14.58
C LEU A 333 -20.54 16.74 -14.78
N LEU A 334 -20.21 17.69 -13.90
CA LEU A 334 -18.92 18.40 -13.94
C LEU A 334 -17.77 17.40 -13.77
N HIS A 335 -17.81 16.57 -12.72
CA HIS A 335 -16.78 15.58 -12.44
C HIS A 335 -16.62 14.59 -13.58
N LYS A 336 -17.72 14.16 -14.22
CA LYS A 336 -17.68 13.34 -15.43
C LYS A 336 -16.91 14.03 -16.54
N GLN A 337 -17.22 15.28 -16.85
CA GLN A 337 -16.53 16.00 -17.93
C GLN A 337 -15.04 16.17 -17.65
N VAL A 338 -14.66 16.44 -16.39
CA VAL A 338 -13.26 16.50 -15.97
C VAL A 338 -12.60 15.13 -16.16
N ILE A 339 -13.15 14.07 -15.56
CA ILE A 339 -12.59 12.72 -15.62
C ILE A 339 -12.45 12.23 -17.07
N ASP A 340 -13.49 12.37 -17.89
CA ASP A 340 -13.50 11.93 -19.28
C ASP A 340 -12.46 12.69 -20.12
N SER A 341 -12.27 13.99 -19.85
CA SER A 341 -11.27 14.81 -20.56
C SER A 341 -9.86 14.47 -20.11
N THR A 342 -9.65 14.27 -18.80
CA THR A 342 -8.35 13.90 -18.25
C THR A 342 -7.89 12.53 -18.77
N LEU A 343 -8.77 11.53 -18.75
CA LEU A 343 -8.44 10.16 -19.18
C LEU A 343 -8.41 9.98 -20.72
N LYS A 344 -8.81 10.98 -21.50
CA LYS A 344 -8.51 11.00 -22.95
C LYS A 344 -7.02 11.20 -23.21
N VAL A 345 -6.36 12.00 -22.38
CA VAL A 345 -4.91 12.28 -22.47
C VAL A 345 -4.11 11.15 -21.81
N ASN A 346 -4.54 10.70 -20.63
CA ASN A 346 -3.87 9.61 -19.91
C ASN A 346 -4.77 8.38 -19.72
N PRO A 347 -4.88 7.51 -20.72
CA PRO A 347 -5.83 6.38 -20.69
C PRO A 347 -5.49 5.29 -19.67
N ASP A 348 -4.22 5.16 -19.28
CA ASP A 348 -3.76 4.10 -18.36
C ASP A 348 -3.82 4.50 -16.87
N GLN A 349 -3.97 5.80 -16.60
CA GLN A 349 -4.06 6.34 -15.26
C GLN A 349 -5.49 6.25 -14.69
N THR A 350 -5.64 6.56 -13.41
CA THR A 350 -6.92 6.48 -12.70
C THR A 350 -7.25 7.80 -12.02
N VAL A 351 -8.49 8.28 -12.21
CA VAL A 351 -9.03 9.36 -11.38
C VAL A 351 -9.95 8.75 -10.34
N MET A 352 -9.66 9.01 -9.07
CA MET A 352 -10.48 8.60 -7.94
C MET A 352 -11.52 9.68 -7.67
N LEU A 353 -12.79 9.36 -7.91
CA LEU A 353 -13.88 10.27 -7.56
C LEU A 353 -14.18 10.16 -6.06
N MET A 354 -13.90 11.24 -5.33
CA MET A 354 -14.20 11.33 -3.90
C MET A 354 -15.64 11.81 -3.71
N CYS A 355 -16.49 10.93 -3.18
CA CYS A 355 -17.87 11.24 -2.81
C CYS A 355 -18.02 11.18 -1.28
N TYR A 356 -18.57 12.24 -0.69
CA TYR A 356 -18.94 12.25 0.73
C TYR A 356 -20.36 11.73 0.88
N ALA A 357 -20.75 11.38 2.11
CA ALA A 357 -22.10 10.89 2.37
C ALA A 357 -23.23 11.77 1.78
N PRO A 358 -23.16 13.12 1.82
CA PRO A 358 -24.15 14.00 1.19
C PRO A 358 -24.14 13.95 -0.34
N THR A 359 -23.12 13.40 -0.98
CA THR A 359 -22.98 13.30 -2.44
C THR A 359 -22.70 11.87 -2.92
N ALA A 360 -22.97 10.88 -2.08
CA ALA A 360 -22.55 9.49 -2.28
C ALA A 360 -23.42 8.73 -3.29
N TRP A 361 -24.61 9.24 -3.62
CA TRP A 361 -25.53 8.50 -4.47
C TRP A 361 -25.22 8.68 -5.94
N PRO A 362 -25.21 7.60 -6.74
CA PRO A 362 -24.90 7.67 -8.16
C PRO A 362 -25.86 8.61 -8.90
N SER A 363 -25.31 9.23 -9.95
CA SER A 363 -26.07 10.00 -10.91
C SER A 363 -27.06 9.12 -11.68
N HIS A 364 -28.23 9.67 -12.01
CA HIS A 364 -29.18 9.08 -12.94
C HIS A 364 -28.81 9.33 -14.41
N GLU A 365 -27.97 10.33 -14.67
CA GLU A 365 -27.54 10.73 -16.02
C GLU A 365 -26.20 10.12 -16.45
N VAL A 366 -25.32 9.80 -15.49
CA VAL A 366 -23.98 9.27 -15.74
C VAL A 366 -23.97 7.76 -15.60
N LYS A 367 -23.90 7.07 -16.75
CA LYS A 367 -23.75 5.59 -16.79
C LYS A 367 -22.35 5.11 -16.36
N HIS A 368 -21.31 5.87 -16.68
CA HIS A 368 -19.93 5.59 -16.31
C HIS A 368 -19.05 6.85 -16.37
N PHE A 369 -17.98 6.82 -15.59
CA PHE A 369 -16.88 7.79 -15.60
C PHE A 369 -15.69 7.20 -16.37
N GLY A 370 -15.03 8.00 -17.21
CA GLY A 370 -13.93 7.55 -18.05
C GLY A 370 -14.37 6.60 -19.16
N ARG A 371 -13.39 5.97 -19.82
CA ARG A 371 -13.66 4.96 -20.85
C ARG A 371 -14.07 3.63 -20.22
N LYS A 372 -15.03 2.94 -20.82
CA LYS A 372 -15.34 1.56 -20.47
C LYS A 372 -14.11 0.69 -20.81
N ARG A 373 -13.39 0.17 -19.81
CA ARG A 373 -12.29 -0.77 -20.06
C ARG A 373 -12.87 -2.04 -20.70
N GLY A 374 -12.46 -2.34 -21.94
CA GLY A 374 -12.87 -3.56 -22.68
C GLY A 374 -14.13 -3.44 -23.54
N GLY A 375 -14.39 -2.27 -24.14
CA GLY A 375 -15.39 -2.08 -25.19
C GLY A 375 -14.75 -1.84 -26.54
#